data_AF-A0AAV9MLR7-F1
#
_entry.id   AF-A0AAV9MLR7-F1
#
_cell.length_a   1.000
_cell.length_b   1.000
_cell.length_c   1.000
_cell.angle_alpha   90.00
_cell.angle_beta   90.00
_cell.angle_gamma   90.00
#
_symmetry.space_group_name_H-M   'P 1'
#
loop_
_entity.id
_entity.type
_entity.pdbx_description
1 polymer ?
#
loop_
_entity_poly.entity_id
_entity_poly.type
_entity_poly.pdbx_seq_one_letter_code
_entity_poly.pdbx_strand_id
1 'polypeptide(L)'
;MYMNAARLKSEFITWIQLHGKMLTTDRLSKWGLDVEKTCCLCQLQEESREHLFVQCTYVRRLWDRILRWMNRPMYNATTWEQHIQWTINNTKRKSKEAQVFKMMYAEITYGIWNERNRRIFETRLQQWETIAKEIIYVSCVRGP
;
A
#
# COMPACT_ATOMS: atom_id res chain seq x y z
N MET A 1 5.41 -9.37 -10.73
CA MET A 1 4.16 -9.92 -10.16
C MET A 1 3.78 -11.31 -10.66
N TYR A 2 4.55 -11.94 -11.55
CA TYR A 2 4.28 -13.33 -11.98
C TYR A 2 4.37 -14.31 -10.80
N MET A 3 3.38 -15.21 -10.65
CA MET A 3 3.22 -16.18 -9.56
C MET A 3 3.20 -15.56 -8.15
N ASN A 4 2.35 -14.54 -7.93
CA ASN A 4 2.06 -14.04 -6.59
C ASN A 4 0.94 -14.89 -5.95
N ALA A 5 1.02 -15.17 -4.64
CA ALA A 5 0.02 -15.92 -3.89
C ALA A 5 -1.05 -15.02 -3.23
N ALA A 6 -0.94 -13.70 -3.44
CA ALA A 6 -1.92 -12.72 -2.95
C ALA A 6 -3.33 -12.99 -3.50
N ARG A 7 -4.32 -12.29 -2.94
CA ARG A 7 -5.67 -12.29 -3.50
C ARG A 7 -5.66 -11.59 -4.86
N LEU A 8 -6.44 -12.10 -5.82
CA LEU A 8 -6.52 -11.52 -7.17
C LEU A 8 -6.86 -10.02 -7.17
N LYS A 9 -7.77 -9.59 -6.30
CA LYS A 9 -8.09 -8.17 -6.11
C LYS A 9 -6.88 -7.35 -5.67
N SER A 10 -6.03 -7.93 -4.83
CA SER A 10 -4.83 -7.26 -4.33
C SER A 10 -3.80 -7.12 -5.43
N GLU A 11 -3.62 -8.18 -6.22
CA GLU A 11 -2.77 -8.14 -7.41
C GLU A 11 -3.23 -7.08 -8.42
N PHE A 12 -4.51 -7.09 -8.77
CA PHE A 12 -5.06 -6.14 -9.73
C PHE A 12 -4.82 -4.69 -9.28
N ILE A 13 -5.09 -4.37 -8.01
CA ILE A 13 -4.85 -3.02 -7.49
C ILE A 13 -3.37 -2.67 -7.49
N THR A 14 -2.46 -3.59 -7.16
CA THR A 14 -1.03 -3.37 -7.30
C THR A 14 -0.62 -3.06 -8.73
N TRP A 15 -1.18 -3.77 -9.71
CA TRP A 15 -0.90 -3.49 -11.12
C TRP A 15 -1.32 -2.07 -11.50
N ILE A 16 -2.51 -1.62 -11.10
CA ILE A 16 -2.99 -0.25 -11.34
C ILE A 16 -2.08 0.80 -10.66
N GLN A 17 -1.64 0.52 -9.43
CA GLN A 17 -0.72 1.37 -8.67
C GLN A 17 0.61 1.56 -9.40
N LEU A 18 1.22 0.46 -9.85
CA LEU A 18 2.51 0.47 -10.54
C LEU A 18 2.43 1.22 -11.88
N HIS A 19 1.31 1.12 -12.60
CA HIS A 19 1.07 1.89 -13.82
C HIS A 19 0.71 3.37 -13.56
N GLY A 20 0.61 3.77 -12.29
CA GLY A 20 0.23 5.13 -11.91
C GLY A 20 -1.16 5.48 -12.42
N LYS A 21 -2.11 4.53 -12.38
CA LYS A 21 -3.49 4.69 -12.85
C LYS A 21 -4.51 4.77 -11.70
N MET A 22 -4.06 4.92 -10.46
CA MET A 22 -4.92 5.12 -9.30
C MET A 22 -5.66 6.45 -9.39
N LEU A 23 -6.91 6.48 -8.92
CA LEU A 23 -7.76 7.68 -8.87
C LEU A 23 -7.52 8.50 -7.59
N THR A 24 -6.29 8.98 -7.44
CA THR A 24 -5.92 9.90 -6.36
C THR A 24 -6.52 11.29 -6.58
N THR A 25 -6.72 12.06 -5.51
CA THR A 25 -7.36 13.38 -5.59
C THR A 25 -6.57 14.35 -6.48
N ASP A 26 -5.23 14.28 -6.50
CA ASP A 26 -4.41 15.08 -7.42
C ASP A 26 -4.75 14.82 -8.91
N ARG A 27 -5.09 13.57 -9.24
CA ARG A 27 -5.49 13.18 -10.60
C ARG A 27 -6.90 13.63 -10.92
N LEU A 28 -7.83 13.44 -9.98
CA LEU A 28 -9.23 13.86 -10.14
C LEU A 28 -9.31 15.38 -10.29
N SER A 29 -8.54 16.14 -9.51
CA SER A 29 -8.46 17.59 -9.62
C SER A 29 -7.92 18.04 -10.98
N LYS A 30 -6.92 17.34 -11.55
CA LYS A 30 -6.43 17.59 -12.92
C LYS A 30 -7.49 17.31 -14.00
N TRP A 31 -8.52 16.53 -13.70
CA TRP A 31 -9.66 16.30 -14.59
C TRP A 31 -10.78 17.34 -14.40
N GLY A 32 -10.58 18.34 -13.55
CA GLY A 32 -11.57 19.40 -13.27
C GLY A 32 -12.65 18.99 -12.27
N LEU A 33 -12.47 17.87 -11.56
CA LEU A 33 -13.39 17.49 -10.49
C LEU A 33 -13.04 18.27 -9.22
N ASP A 34 -14.06 18.84 -8.59
CA ASP A 34 -13.95 19.46 -7.27
C ASP A 34 -13.94 18.38 -6.19
N VAL A 35 -12.78 18.15 -5.59
CA VAL A 35 -12.55 17.10 -4.59
C VAL A 35 -11.70 17.65 -3.46
N GLU A 36 -11.97 17.20 -2.23
CA GLU A 36 -11.09 17.46 -1.09
C GLU A 36 -9.70 16.88 -1.39
N LYS A 37 -8.68 17.74 -1.43
CA LYS A 37 -7.33 17.34 -1.82
C LYS A 37 -6.59 16.70 -0.66
N THR A 38 -6.96 17.03 0.57
CA THR A 38 -6.31 16.52 1.78
C THR A 38 -6.41 15.00 1.86
N CYS A 39 -5.29 14.34 2.14
CA CYS A 39 -5.22 12.90 2.28
C CYS A 39 -6.10 12.41 3.43
N CYS A 40 -7.12 11.60 3.11
CA CYS A 40 -8.10 11.14 4.10
C CYS A 40 -7.52 10.20 5.16
N LEU A 41 -6.33 9.64 4.92
CA LEU A 41 -5.64 8.74 5.85
C LEU A 41 -4.94 9.49 6.98
N CYS A 42 -4.16 10.51 6.65
CA CYS A 42 -3.33 11.25 7.62
C CYS A 42 -3.92 12.62 8.00
N GLN A 43 -4.73 13.24 7.15
CA GLN A 43 -5.28 14.60 7.32
C GLN A 43 -4.20 15.70 7.47
N LEU A 44 -3.02 15.51 6.86
CA LEU A 44 -1.87 16.42 7.03
C LEU A 44 -1.35 17.04 5.72
N GLN A 45 -1.53 16.39 4.58
CA GLN A 45 -0.95 16.78 3.28
C GLN A 45 -1.92 16.41 2.16
N GLU A 46 -1.75 16.99 0.97
CA GLU A 46 -2.54 16.62 -0.21
C GLU A 46 -2.27 15.17 -0.64
N GLU A 47 -3.31 14.47 -1.11
CA GLU A 47 -3.20 13.12 -1.63
C GLU A 47 -2.67 13.12 -3.06
N SER A 48 -1.47 12.57 -3.20
CA SER A 48 -0.89 12.11 -4.46
C SER A 48 -0.54 10.63 -4.35
N ARG A 49 -0.17 9.96 -5.46
CA ARG A 49 0.35 8.58 -5.41
C ARG A 49 1.55 8.46 -4.46
N GLU A 50 2.49 9.39 -4.55
CA GLU A 50 3.68 9.37 -3.70
C GLU A 50 3.31 9.59 -2.24
N HIS A 51 2.47 10.59 -1.96
CA HIS A 51 2.02 10.81 -0.60
C HIS A 51 1.30 9.57 -0.04
N LEU A 52 0.28 9.08 -0.75
CA LEU A 52 -0.58 8.00 -0.30
C LEU A 52 0.19 6.71 0.02
N PHE A 53 1.18 6.34 -0.79
CA PHE A 53 1.85 5.04 -0.66
C PHE A 53 3.26 5.09 -0.04
N VAL A 54 3.87 6.27 0.08
CA VAL A 54 5.26 6.43 0.55
C VAL A 54 5.33 7.33 1.77
N GLN A 55 4.81 8.56 1.68
CA GLN A 55 5.07 9.60 2.69
C GLN A 55 4.00 9.67 3.79
N CYS A 56 2.79 9.19 3.52
CA CYS A 56 1.66 9.25 4.44
C CYS A 56 2.01 8.60 5.79
N THR A 57 1.88 9.36 6.88
CA THR A 57 2.25 8.90 8.24
C THR A 57 1.49 7.66 8.67
N TYR A 58 0.21 7.53 8.28
CA TYR A 58 -0.59 6.33 8.48
C TYR A 58 0.04 5.11 7.80
N VAL A 59 0.45 5.26 6.54
CA VAL A 59 1.07 4.19 5.75
C VAL A 59 2.48 3.86 6.22
N ARG A 60 3.26 4.84 6.68
CA ARG A 60 4.58 4.57 7.28
C ARG A 60 4.47 3.71 8.54
N ARG A 61 3.50 3.99 9.41
CA ARG A 61 3.25 3.15 10.61
C ARG A 61 2.80 1.73 10.24
N LEU A 62 1.95 1.60 9.21
CA LEU A 62 1.56 0.30 8.66
C LEU A 62 2.78 -0.49 8.17
N TRP A 63 3.66 0.12 7.37
CA TRP A 63 4.90 -0.51 6.90
C TRP A 63 5.80 -0.93 8.05
N ASP A 64 6.05 -0.04 9.02
CA ASP A 64 6.92 -0.33 10.17
C ASP A 64 6.42 -1.54 10.97
N ARG A 65 5.12 -1.62 11.21
CA ARG A 65 4.52 -2.76 11.93
C ARG A 65 4.73 -4.07 11.17
N ILE A 66 4.47 -4.06 9.87
CA ILE A 66 4.58 -5.26 9.04
C ILE A 66 6.05 -5.70 8.89
N LEU A 67 6.97 -4.77 8.65
CA LEU A 67 8.39 -5.08 8.48
C LEU A 67 9.01 -5.61 9.77
N ARG A 68 8.62 -5.06 10.93
CA ARG A 68 9.01 -5.64 12.23
C ARG A 68 8.52 -7.06 12.40
N TRP A 69 7.27 -7.35 12.02
CA TRP A 69 6.73 -8.72 12.05
C TRP A 69 7.50 -9.68 11.13
N MET A 70 7.95 -9.19 9.97
CA MET A 70 8.79 -9.96 9.04
C MET A 70 10.28 -10.03 9.44
N ASN A 71 10.67 -9.45 10.57
CA ASN A 71 12.07 -9.27 10.97
C ASN A 71 12.94 -8.62 9.88
N ARG A 72 12.44 -7.54 9.27
CA ARG A 72 13.12 -6.79 8.20
C ARG A 72 13.49 -5.36 8.63
N PRO A 73 14.50 -4.75 7.99
CA PRO A 73 14.86 -3.35 8.23
C PRO A 73 13.69 -2.40 8.00
N MET A 74 13.74 -1.24 8.67
CA MET A 74 12.71 -0.21 8.54
C MET A 74 12.58 0.33 7.11
N TYR A 75 11.38 0.77 6.77
CA TYR A 75 11.08 1.38 5.48
C TYR A 75 11.57 2.84 5.46
N ASN A 76 12.50 3.15 4.55
CA ASN A 76 13.18 4.44 4.52
C ASN A 76 13.01 5.24 3.21
N ALA A 77 12.24 4.75 2.25
CA ALA A 77 12.00 5.50 1.02
C ALA A 77 11.17 6.76 1.29
N THR A 78 11.56 7.86 0.66
CA THR A 78 10.89 9.17 0.73
C THR A 78 10.28 9.58 -0.61
N THR A 79 10.71 8.96 -1.71
CA THR A 79 10.16 9.17 -3.06
C THR A 79 9.57 7.90 -3.64
N TRP A 80 8.73 8.05 -4.67
CA TRP A 80 8.16 6.94 -5.41
C TRP A 80 9.23 6.06 -6.08
N GLU A 81 10.27 6.67 -6.65
CA GLU A 81 11.37 5.94 -7.31
C GLU A 81 12.11 5.07 -6.30
N GLN A 82 12.41 5.62 -5.11
CA GLN A 82 13.02 4.85 -4.03
C GLN A 82 12.12 3.71 -3.55
N HIS A 83 10.81 3.95 -3.44
CA HIS A 83 9.83 2.91 -3.10
C HIS A 83 9.84 1.76 -4.11
N ILE A 84 9.89 2.08 -5.42
CA ILE A 84 9.94 1.06 -6.47
C ILE A 84 11.26 0.29 -6.43
N GLN A 85 12.40 0.97 -6.29
CA GLN A 85 13.70 0.29 -6.17
C GLN A 85 13.75 -0.63 -4.95
N TRP A 86 13.26 -0.15 -3.80
CA TRP A 86 13.13 -0.97 -2.60
C TRP A 86 12.22 -2.19 -2.83
N THR A 87 11.09 -2.02 -3.49
CA THR A 87 10.16 -3.11 -3.81
C THR A 87 10.82 -4.13 -4.74
N ILE A 88 11.51 -3.69 -5.79
CA ILE A 88 12.24 -4.57 -6.72
C ILE A 88 13.30 -5.37 -5.96
N ASN A 89 14.12 -4.71 -5.12
CA ASN A 89 15.18 -5.38 -4.37
C ASN A 89 14.66 -6.47 -3.42
N ASN A 90 13.48 -6.26 -2.83
CA ASN A 90 12.85 -7.24 -1.94
C ASN A 90 12.09 -8.36 -2.69
N THR A 91 11.77 -8.19 -3.97
CA THR A 91 10.95 -9.13 -4.76
C THR A 91 11.68 -9.83 -5.90
N LYS A 92 12.88 -9.37 -6.30
CA LYS A 92 13.61 -9.89 -7.46
C LYS A 92 14.01 -11.36 -7.34
N ARG A 93 14.29 -11.83 -6.12
CA ARG A 93 14.74 -13.21 -5.87
C ARG A 93 13.59 -14.22 -6.00
N LYS A 94 13.94 -15.49 -6.24
CA LYS A 94 12.99 -16.63 -6.26
C LYS A 94 12.83 -17.30 -4.89
N SER A 95 13.45 -16.77 -3.84
CA SER A 95 13.40 -17.37 -2.50
C SER A 95 12.00 -17.28 -1.88
N LYS A 96 11.69 -18.14 -0.91
CA LYS A 96 10.40 -18.14 -0.21
C LYS A 96 10.13 -16.77 0.42
N GLU A 97 11.15 -16.13 1.00
CA GLU A 97 11.05 -14.82 1.63
C GLU A 97 10.68 -13.73 0.62
N ALA A 98 11.21 -13.81 -0.61
CA ALA A 98 10.87 -12.88 -1.67
C ALA A 98 9.44 -13.09 -2.19
N GLN A 99 8.96 -14.34 -2.23
CA GLN A 99 7.56 -14.63 -2.58
C GLN A 99 6.58 -14.14 -1.50
N VAL A 100 6.89 -14.39 -0.23
CA VAL A 100 6.11 -13.84 0.89
C VAL A 100 6.09 -12.31 0.83
N PHE A 101 7.23 -11.67 0.55
CA PHE A 101 7.26 -10.22 0.43
C PHE A 101 6.41 -9.70 -0.75
N LYS A 102 6.41 -10.36 -1.92
CA LYS A 102 5.53 -9.98 -3.05
C LYS A 102 4.05 -10.05 -2.66
N MET A 103 3.68 -11.09 -1.92
CA MET A 103 2.30 -11.24 -1.43
C MET A 103 1.96 -10.13 -0.45
N MET A 104 2.82 -9.89 0.56
CA MET A 104 2.64 -8.83 1.54
C MET A 104 2.51 -7.46 0.86
N TYR A 105 3.39 -7.15 -0.09
CA TYR A 105 3.34 -5.91 -0.85
C TYR A 105 1.98 -5.71 -1.53
N ALA A 106 1.48 -6.74 -2.21
CA ALA A 106 0.19 -6.65 -2.89
C ALA A 106 -0.97 -6.46 -1.90
N GLU A 107 -0.98 -7.20 -0.79
CA GLU A 107 -1.99 -7.07 0.25
C GLU A 107 -1.97 -5.71 0.95
N ILE A 108 -0.79 -5.12 1.13
CA ILE A 108 -0.62 -3.77 1.68
C ILE A 108 -1.15 -2.72 0.73
N THR A 109 -0.77 -2.78 -0.55
CA THR A 109 -1.29 -1.83 -1.55
C THR A 109 -2.81 -1.87 -1.58
N TYR A 110 -3.40 -3.07 -1.57
CA TYR A 110 -4.85 -3.22 -1.51
C TYR A 110 -5.46 -2.68 -0.22
N GLY A 111 -4.88 -3.02 0.94
CA GLY A 111 -5.37 -2.57 2.24
C GLY A 111 -5.41 -1.05 2.35
N ILE A 112 -4.34 -0.37 1.91
CA ILE A 112 -4.25 1.09 1.84
C ILE A 112 -5.35 1.65 0.94
N TRP A 113 -5.47 1.13 -0.28
CA TRP A 113 -6.45 1.63 -1.25
C TRP A 113 -7.89 1.42 -0.77
N ASN A 114 -8.17 0.25 -0.21
CA ASN A 114 -9.49 -0.10 0.29
C ASN A 114 -9.88 0.76 1.50
N GLU A 115 -8.98 0.98 2.45
CA GLU A 115 -9.25 1.89 3.58
C GLU A 115 -9.47 3.32 3.12
N ARG A 116 -8.62 3.83 2.22
CA ARG A 116 -8.78 5.16 1.63
C ARG A 116 -10.18 5.32 1.03
N ASN A 117 -10.64 4.34 0.25
CA ASN A 117 -11.97 4.38 -0.35
C ASN A 117 -13.10 4.27 0.69
N ARG A 118 -12.97 3.40 1.69
CA ARG A 118 -13.95 3.29 2.78
C ARG A 118 -14.09 4.60 3.55
N ARG A 119 -13.01 5.33 3.79
CA ARG A 119 -13.09 6.65 4.44
C ARG A 119 -13.88 7.66 3.62
N ILE A 120 -13.70 7.65 2.31
CA ILE A 120 -14.36 8.59 1.40
C ILE A 120 -15.84 8.25 1.19
N PHE A 121 -16.15 6.97 0.97
CA PHE A 121 -17.49 6.55 0.53
C PHE A 121 -18.37 5.99 1.66
N GLU A 122 -17.77 5.50 2.75
CA GLU A 122 -18.48 4.85 3.86
C GLU A 122 -18.25 5.56 5.21
N THR A 123 -17.48 6.65 5.26
CA THR A 123 -17.12 7.39 6.49
C THR A 123 -16.53 6.54 7.62
N ARG A 124 -15.97 5.37 7.28
CA ARG A 124 -15.41 4.43 8.25
C ARG A 124 -13.93 4.69 8.48
N LEU A 125 -13.54 4.93 9.72
CA LEU A 125 -12.16 5.19 10.12
C LEU A 125 -11.57 3.98 10.84
N GLN A 126 -10.71 3.22 10.17
CA GLN A 126 -9.94 2.16 10.82
C GLN A 126 -8.51 2.62 11.09
N GLN A 127 -7.98 2.23 12.25
CA GLN A 127 -6.59 2.47 12.59
C GLN A 127 -5.67 1.52 11.79
N TRP A 128 -4.44 1.97 11.52
CA TRP A 128 -3.48 1.23 10.69
C TRP A 128 -3.11 -0.12 11.33
N GLU A 129 -3.20 -0.22 12.66
CA GLU A 129 -2.97 -1.42 13.45
C GLU A 129 -3.94 -2.54 13.07
N THR A 130 -5.22 -2.21 12.84
CA THR A 130 -6.26 -3.18 12.45
C THR A 130 -5.97 -3.73 11.07
N ILE A 131 -5.67 -2.84 10.11
CA ILE A 131 -5.31 -3.22 8.75
C ILE A 131 -4.03 -4.07 8.74
N ALA A 132 -3.02 -3.71 9.54
CA ALA A 132 -1.79 -4.48 9.66
C ALA A 132 -2.06 -5.91 10.13
N LYS A 133 -2.92 -6.09 11.15
CA LYS A 133 -3.31 -7.41 11.67
C LYS A 133 -4.05 -8.23 10.61
N GLU A 134 -4.99 -7.62 9.89
CA GLU A 134 -5.73 -8.28 8.80
C GLU A 134 -4.79 -8.74 7.67
N ILE A 135 -3.86 -7.89 7.24
CA ILE A 135 -2.89 -8.23 6.21
C ILE A 135 -1.99 -9.37 6.67
N ILE A 136 -1.46 -9.30 7.90
CA ILE A 136 -0.61 -10.38 8.46
C ILE A 136 -1.38 -11.69 8.50
N TYR A 137 -2.62 -11.67 8.99
CA TYR A 137 -3.47 -12.86 9.05
C TYR A 137 -3.70 -13.48 7.67
N VAL A 138 -4.14 -12.68 6.68
CA VAL A 138 -4.37 -13.15 5.30
C VAL A 138 -3.09 -13.76 4.71
N SER A 139 -1.95 -13.12 4.95
CA SER A 139 -0.66 -13.58 4.46
C SER A 139 -0.16 -14.84 5.16
N CYS A 140 -0.44 -15.04 6.45
CA CYS A 140 -0.15 -16.32 7.13
C CYS A 140 -0.99 -17.47 6.56
N VAL A 141 -2.28 -17.21 6.26
CA VAL A 141 -3.19 -18.24 5.73
C VAL A 141 -2.85 -18.61 4.28
N ARG A 142 -2.36 -17.66 3.48
CA ARG A 142 -2.05 -17.86 2.05
C ARG A 142 -0.56 -18.11 1.78
N GLY A 143 0.29 -17.99 2.80
CA GLY A 143 1.73 -18.18 2.69
C GLY A 143 2.08 -19.63 2.33
N PRO A 144 3.14 -19.85 1.52
CA PRO A 144 3.68 -21.16 1.21
C PRO A 144 4.50 -21.78 2.36
#